data_AF-W4GKM8-F1
#
_entry.id   AF-W4GKM8-F1
#
_cell.length_a   1.000
_cell.length_b   1.000
_cell.length_c   1.000
_cell.angle_alpha   90.00
_cell.angle_beta   90.00
_cell.angle_gamma   90.00
#
_symmetry.space_group_name_H-M   'P 1'
#
loop_
_entity.id
_entity.type
_entity.pdbx_description
1 polymer ?
#
loop_
_entity_poly.entity_id
_entity_poly.type
_entity_poly.pdbx_seq_one_letter_code
_entity_poly.pdbx_strand_id
1 'polypeptide(L)'
;MSTARFTFIGLLWAALASCIMGATIEGRISYPANVPPPVSIDGGLPSLQVVLDGGVRSTLSTHDGRFSFYDVPAGRYTVDIHSPVYIFSQFKVDISTTGDIRVLEFKYPGTPKLAVSHPLVVDALAQVQYFQPREKFSVIDLIKNPSFLALIVPLFMVWVLPKLTESMLGT
;
A
#
# COMPACT_ATOMS: atom_id res chain seq x y z
N MET A 1 -66.16 -0.65 2.04
CA MET A 1 -64.90 -0.59 1.24
C MET A 1 -64.14 0.70 1.57
N SER A 2 -63.45 0.81 2.71
CA SER A 2 -62.71 2.05 3.06
C SER A 2 -61.59 1.87 4.10
N THR A 3 -61.00 0.68 4.23
CA THR A 3 -59.89 0.43 5.17
C THR A 3 -58.55 0.19 4.47
N ALA A 4 -58.56 -0.25 3.21
CA ALA A 4 -57.34 -0.57 2.45
C ALA A 4 -56.57 0.67 1.93
N ARG A 5 -57.21 1.84 1.82
CA ARG A 5 -56.57 3.06 1.30
C ARG A 5 -55.70 3.78 2.35
N PHE A 6 -56.04 3.66 3.64
CA PHE A 6 -55.25 4.23 4.74
C PHE A 6 -54.04 3.38 5.10
N THR A 7 -54.12 2.05 4.97
CA THR A 7 -52.99 1.15 5.20
C THR A 7 -51.85 1.34 4.20
N PHE A 8 -52.17 1.70 2.95
CA PHE A 8 -51.15 1.99 1.92
C PHE A 8 -50.38 3.29 2.18
N ILE A 9 -51.03 4.33 2.71
CA ILE A 9 -50.37 5.60 3.05
C ILE A 9 -49.50 5.44 4.30
N GLY A 10 -49.94 4.65 5.29
CA GLY A 10 -49.13 4.32 6.47
C GLY A 10 -47.86 3.53 6.15
N LEU A 11 -47.94 2.58 5.20
CA LEU A 11 -46.78 1.83 4.70
C LEU A 11 -45.80 2.72 3.92
N LEU A 12 -46.31 3.71 3.18
CA LEU A 12 -45.48 4.67 2.45
C LEU A 12 -44.73 5.63 3.39
N TRP A 13 -45.31 5.98 4.54
CA TRP A 13 -44.69 6.85 5.54
C TRP A 13 -43.69 6.10 6.44
N ALA A 14 -43.92 4.82 6.72
CA ALA A 14 -42.97 3.97 7.46
C ALA A 14 -41.70 3.66 6.66
N ALA A 15 -41.77 3.63 5.32
CA ALA A 15 -40.60 3.43 4.45
C ALA A 15 -39.73 4.70 4.30
N LEU A 16 -40.26 5.88 4.65
CA LEU A 16 -39.57 7.17 4.54
C LEU A 16 -38.91 7.63 5.85
N ALA A 17 -39.16 6.93 6.96
CA ALA A 17 -38.68 7.29 8.30
C ALA A 17 -37.47 6.46 8.78
N SER A 18 -36.86 5.63 7.92
CA SER A 18 -35.53 5.09 8.17
C SER A 18 -34.50 6.20 7.97
N CYS A 19 -34.42 7.10 8.97
CA CYS A 19 -33.29 7.99 9.16
C CYS A 19 -32.09 7.11 9.49
N ILE A 20 -31.33 6.76 8.45
CA ILE A 20 -30.05 6.07 8.62
C ILE A 20 -29.14 7.10 9.29
N MET A 21 -28.90 6.95 10.59
CA MET A 21 -27.81 7.65 11.26
C MET A 21 -26.51 7.09 10.69
N GLY A 22 -25.92 7.80 9.74
CA GLY A 22 -24.57 7.51 9.30
C GLY A 22 -23.54 8.21 10.18
N ALA A 23 -22.52 7.47 10.60
CA ALA A 23 -21.34 8.03 11.26
C ALA A 23 -20.41 8.68 10.21
N THR A 24 -19.62 9.66 10.64
CA THR A 24 -18.61 10.28 9.79
C THR A 24 -17.24 9.67 10.08
N ILE A 25 -16.60 9.12 9.05
CA ILE A 25 -15.24 8.59 9.16
C ILE A 25 -14.28 9.65 8.64
N GLU A 26 -13.55 10.28 9.54
CA GLU A 26 -12.48 11.23 9.25
C GLU A 26 -11.09 10.63 9.42
N GLY A 27 -10.16 11.11 8.59
CA GLY A 27 -8.76 10.73 8.67
C GLY A 27 -7.81 11.74 8.03
N ARG A 28 -6.53 11.54 8.32
CA ARG A 28 -5.40 12.28 7.73
C ARG A 28 -4.32 11.31 7.29
N ILE A 29 -3.70 11.61 6.16
CA ILE A 29 -2.54 10.89 5.65
C ILE A 29 -1.28 11.49 6.29
N SER A 30 -0.41 10.65 6.80
CA SER A 30 0.88 11.04 7.37
C SER A 30 2.03 10.31 6.67
N TYR A 31 3.15 11.02 6.54
CA TYR A 31 4.38 10.48 5.97
C TYR A 31 5.42 10.41 7.09
N PRO A 32 5.82 9.21 7.54
CA PRO A 32 6.85 9.09 8.55
C PRO A 32 8.22 9.55 8.01
N ALA A 33 9.14 9.92 8.90
CA ALA A 33 10.44 10.48 8.52
C ALA A 33 11.29 9.59 7.57
N ASN A 34 11.00 8.29 7.52
CA ASN A 34 11.69 7.33 6.64
C ASN A 34 11.17 7.34 5.19
N VAL A 35 10.05 8.01 4.92
CA VAL A 35 9.41 8.05 3.59
C VAL A 35 9.29 9.52 3.18
N PRO A 36 10.01 9.98 2.14
CA PRO A 36 9.92 11.36 1.72
C PRO A 36 8.50 11.67 1.21
N PRO A 37 7.87 12.77 1.66
CA PRO A 37 6.53 13.12 1.23
C PRO A 37 6.53 13.46 -0.27
N PRO A 38 5.44 13.15 -0.99
CA PRO A 38 5.30 13.58 -2.37
C PRO A 38 5.22 15.10 -2.43
N VAL A 39 6.17 15.71 -3.11
CA VAL A 39 6.17 17.15 -3.36
C VAL A 39 5.34 17.41 -4.61
N SER A 40 4.17 18.02 -4.45
CA SER A 40 3.44 18.61 -5.59
C SER A 40 4.04 19.96 -5.98
N ILE A 41 3.77 20.39 -7.21
CA ILE A 41 4.25 21.67 -7.77
C ILE A 41 3.81 22.87 -6.91
N ASP A 42 2.69 22.73 -6.21
CA ASP A 42 2.08 23.77 -5.37
C ASP A 42 2.46 23.64 -3.87
N GLY A 43 3.40 22.75 -3.54
CA GLY A 43 3.99 22.67 -2.19
C GLY A 43 3.19 21.87 -1.14
N GLY A 44 2.12 21.17 -1.51
CA GLY A 44 1.42 20.25 -0.60
C GLY A 44 1.20 18.86 -1.17
N LEU A 45 0.29 18.10 -0.57
CA LEU A 45 0.15 16.68 -0.88
C LEU A 45 -0.70 16.47 -2.14
N PRO A 46 -0.36 15.49 -3.00
CA PRO A 46 -1.21 15.10 -4.11
C PRO A 46 -2.53 14.54 -3.59
N SER A 47 -3.61 14.76 -4.34
CA SER A 47 -4.88 14.11 -4.06
C SER A 47 -4.76 12.60 -4.30
N LEU A 48 -5.05 11.83 -3.26
CA LEU A 48 -5.06 10.38 -3.28
C LEU A 48 -6.50 9.89 -3.20
N GLN A 49 -6.80 8.80 -3.88
CA GLN A 49 -8.11 8.18 -3.79
C GLN A 49 -8.17 7.32 -2.54
N VAL A 50 -9.10 7.65 -1.65
CA VAL A 50 -9.42 6.85 -0.48
C VAL A 50 -10.68 6.05 -0.81
N VAL A 51 -10.60 4.75 -0.61
CA VAL A 51 -11.64 3.80 -0.96
C VAL A 51 -12.14 3.13 0.30
N LEU A 52 -13.46 2.99 0.38
CA LEU A 52 -14.16 2.33 1.46
C LEU A 52 -14.87 1.09 0.92
N ASP A 53 -14.66 -0.02 1.62
CA ASP A 53 -15.18 -1.36 1.33
C ASP A 53 -14.87 -1.84 -0.09
N GLY A 54 -13.59 -1.71 -0.50
CA GLY A 54 -13.12 -2.22 -1.79
C GLY A 54 -13.69 -1.51 -3.04
N GLY A 55 -14.36 -0.36 -2.88
CA GLY A 55 -14.83 0.46 -4.01
C GLY A 55 -16.27 0.94 -3.90
N VAL A 56 -17.04 0.46 -2.90
CA VAL A 56 -18.45 0.82 -2.75
C VAL A 56 -18.62 2.33 -2.54
N ARG A 57 -17.69 2.94 -1.80
CA ARG A 57 -17.59 4.40 -1.66
C ARG A 57 -16.14 4.81 -1.87
N SER A 58 -15.93 5.97 -2.50
CA SER A 58 -14.60 6.54 -2.64
C SER A 58 -14.63 8.05 -2.51
N THR A 59 -13.60 8.61 -1.91
CA THR A 59 -13.39 10.05 -1.77
C THR A 59 -11.96 10.39 -2.17
N LEU A 60 -11.70 11.67 -2.42
CA LEU A 60 -10.35 12.16 -2.69
C LEU A 60 -9.83 12.87 -1.44
N SER A 61 -8.54 12.70 -1.16
CA SER A 61 -7.90 13.47 -0.10
C SER A 61 -7.66 14.92 -0.53
N THR A 62 -7.79 15.83 0.42
CA THR A 62 -7.42 17.24 0.28
C THR A 62 -5.90 17.39 0.16
N HIS A 63 -5.42 18.55 -0.27
CA HIS A 63 -4.00 18.93 -0.33
C HIS A 63 -3.29 18.85 1.04
N ASP A 64 -4.04 18.97 2.14
CA ASP A 64 -3.57 18.75 3.51
C ASP A 64 -3.49 17.26 3.91
N GLY A 65 -3.85 16.34 3.00
CA GLY A 65 -3.92 14.91 3.26
C GLY A 65 -5.13 14.48 4.09
N ARG A 66 -6.12 15.36 4.33
CA ARG A 66 -7.36 15.01 5.05
C ARG A 66 -8.37 14.35 4.12
N PHE A 67 -9.17 13.43 4.67
CA PHE A 67 -10.30 12.82 3.99
C PHE A 67 -11.44 12.57 4.97
N SER A 68 -12.66 12.54 4.44
CA SER A 68 -13.87 12.29 5.22
C SER A 68 -14.88 11.48 4.40
N PHE A 69 -15.51 10.50 5.04
CA PHE A 69 -16.68 9.81 4.53
C PHE A 69 -17.87 10.18 5.39
N TYR A 70 -18.85 10.85 4.79
CA TYR A 70 -20.07 11.24 5.46
C TYR A 70 -21.13 10.16 5.34
N ASP A 71 -22.04 10.13 6.31
CA ASP A 71 -23.24 9.30 6.29
C ASP A 71 -22.94 7.81 6.05
N VAL A 72 -22.01 7.24 6.82
CA VAL A 72 -21.65 5.81 6.73
C VAL A 72 -22.50 5.00 7.72
N PRO A 73 -23.35 4.07 7.26
CA PRO A 73 -24.23 3.32 8.16
C PRO A 73 -23.44 2.43 9.11
N ALA A 74 -24.05 2.01 10.22
CA ALA A 74 -23.43 1.05 11.13
C ALA A 74 -23.06 -0.26 10.41
N GLY A 75 -21.85 -0.75 10.65
CA GLY A 75 -21.29 -1.87 9.90
C GLY A 75 -19.78 -1.93 9.98
N ARG A 76 -19.20 -2.94 9.33
CA ARG A 76 -17.76 -3.15 9.24
C ARG A 76 -17.27 -2.75 7.87
N TYR A 77 -16.31 -1.85 7.83
CA TYR A 77 -15.75 -1.32 6.61
C TYR A 77 -14.24 -1.51 6.60
N THR A 78 -13.70 -1.52 5.39
CA THR A 78 -12.27 -1.48 5.16
C THR A 78 -11.94 -0.19 4.44
N VAL A 79 -10.96 0.55 4.95
CA VAL A 79 -10.48 1.80 4.37
C VAL A 79 -9.10 1.55 3.80
N ASP A 80 -8.97 1.81 2.51
CA ASP A 80 -7.76 1.63 1.73
C ASP A 80 -7.42 2.94 1.00
N ILE A 81 -6.13 3.25 0.89
CA ILE A 81 -5.66 4.41 0.12
C ILE A 81 -4.89 3.91 -1.09
N HIS A 82 -5.33 4.32 -2.27
CA HIS A 82 -4.69 3.98 -3.52
C HIS A 82 -3.69 5.06 -3.93
N SER A 83 -2.44 4.66 -4.09
CA SER A 83 -1.38 5.51 -4.64
C SER A 83 -0.51 4.71 -5.59
N PRO A 84 -0.10 5.31 -6.72
CA PRO A 84 0.83 4.69 -7.65
C PRO A 84 2.28 4.81 -7.18
N VAL A 85 2.57 5.45 -6.04
CA VAL A 85 3.95 5.68 -5.57
C VAL A 85 4.17 5.12 -4.18
N TYR A 86 3.15 5.11 -3.32
CA TYR A 86 3.26 4.70 -1.93
C TYR A 86 2.35 3.53 -1.59
N ILE A 87 2.81 2.69 -0.67
CA ILE A 87 2.01 1.66 0.00
C ILE A 87 1.54 2.22 1.33
N PHE A 88 0.25 2.10 1.62
CA PHE A 88 -0.37 2.53 2.88
C PHE A 88 -0.83 1.33 3.71
N SER A 89 -0.98 1.51 5.02
CA SER A 89 -1.65 0.53 5.87
C SER A 89 -3.16 0.51 5.62
N GLN A 90 -3.76 -0.68 5.76
CA GLN A 90 -5.20 -0.88 5.62
C GLN A 90 -5.87 -0.74 7.00
N PHE A 91 -7.03 -0.07 7.04
CA PHE A 91 -7.76 0.12 8.30
C PHE A 91 -9.11 -0.59 8.25
N LYS A 92 -9.41 -1.40 9.26
CA LYS A 92 -10.76 -1.95 9.45
C LYS A 92 -11.50 -1.12 10.48
N VAL A 93 -12.60 -0.53 10.07
CA VAL A 93 -13.44 0.34 10.88
C VAL A 93 -14.72 -0.41 11.20
N ASP A 94 -14.99 -0.64 12.49
CA ASP A 94 -16.24 -1.21 12.98
C ASP A 94 -17.08 -0.08 13.60
N ILE A 95 -18.23 0.20 13.01
CA ILE A 95 -19.17 1.24 13.44
C ILE A 95 -20.34 0.54 14.13
N SER A 96 -20.47 0.80 15.43
CA SER A 96 -21.60 0.34 16.22
C SER A 96 -22.88 1.07 15.85
N THR A 97 -24.05 0.46 16.09
CA THR A 97 -25.36 1.12 15.96
C THR A 97 -25.53 2.30 16.92
N THR A 98 -24.71 2.37 17.97
CA THR A 98 -24.62 3.49 18.91
C THR A 98 -23.80 4.67 18.40
N GLY A 99 -23.10 4.52 17.26
CA GLY A 99 -22.17 5.51 16.70
C GLY A 99 -20.73 5.38 17.20
N ASP A 100 -20.42 4.38 18.05
CA ASP A 100 -19.05 4.12 18.48
C ASP A 100 -18.21 3.57 17.33
N ILE A 101 -17.07 4.22 17.05
CA ILE A 101 -16.15 3.85 15.98
C ILE A 101 -14.94 3.14 16.59
N ARG A 102 -14.70 1.89 16.19
CA ARG A 102 -13.50 1.12 16.55
C ARG A 102 -12.66 0.90 15.32
N VAL A 103 -11.37 1.20 15.41
CA VAL A 103 -10.45 1.10 14.28
C VAL A 103 -9.37 0.08 14.60
N LEU A 104 -9.10 -0.79 13.65
CA LEU A 104 -7.99 -1.74 13.66
C LEU A 104 -7.07 -1.45 12.47
N GLU A 105 -5.82 -1.11 12.74
CA GLU A 105 -4.80 -0.92 11.71
C GLU A 105 -4.14 -2.26 11.35
N PHE A 106 -3.92 -2.47 10.05
CA PHE A 106 -3.19 -3.58 9.46
C PHE A 106 -2.05 -3.03 8.60
N LYS A 107 -0.82 -3.08 9.14
CA LYS A 107 0.37 -2.62 8.40
C LYS A 107 0.70 -3.52 7.22
N TYR A 108 0.77 -4.83 7.45
CA TYR A 108 1.00 -5.82 6.40
C TYR A 108 0.19 -7.08 6.67
N PRO A 109 -0.16 -7.86 5.63
CA PRO A 109 -0.77 -9.18 5.80
C PRO A 109 0.06 -10.04 6.75
N GLY A 110 -0.53 -10.46 7.88
CA GLY A 110 0.14 -11.30 8.89
C GLY A 110 0.67 -10.57 10.13
N THR A 111 0.60 -9.23 10.18
CA THR A 111 0.94 -8.45 11.40
C THR A 111 -0.21 -8.49 12.41
N PRO A 112 0.06 -8.47 13.74
CA PRO A 112 -0.99 -8.32 14.75
C PRO A 112 -1.80 -7.03 14.55
N LYS A 113 -3.09 -7.11 14.84
CA LYS A 113 -4.04 -6.00 14.69
C LYS A 113 -3.77 -4.98 15.79
N LEU A 114 -3.51 -3.73 15.43
CA LEU A 114 -3.34 -2.66 16.40
C LEU A 114 -4.64 -1.86 16.52
N ALA A 115 -5.17 -1.73 17.73
CA ALA A 115 -6.33 -0.87 17.97
C ALA A 115 -5.87 0.59 17.92
N VAL A 116 -6.47 1.37 17.02
CA VAL A 116 -6.18 2.79 16.83
C VAL A 116 -7.45 3.59 17.18
N SER A 117 -7.28 4.76 17.76
CA SER A 117 -8.39 5.67 18.06
C SER A 117 -8.75 6.51 16.83
N HIS A 118 -10.02 6.92 16.75
CA HIS A 118 -10.46 7.94 15.80
C HIS A 118 -9.95 9.33 16.24
N PRO A 119 -9.53 10.26 15.33
CA PRO A 119 -9.49 10.18 13.86
C PRO A 119 -8.36 9.31 13.29
N LEU A 120 -8.57 8.78 12.08
CA LEU A 120 -7.61 7.87 11.43
C LEU A 120 -6.33 8.62 11.04
N VAL A 121 -5.17 8.10 11.43
CA VAL A 121 -3.88 8.56 10.90
C VAL A 121 -3.32 7.44 10.04
N VAL A 122 -3.28 7.67 8.73
CA VAL A 122 -2.87 6.68 7.75
C VAL A 122 -1.41 6.93 7.37
N ASP A 123 -0.53 6.03 7.80
CA ASP A 123 0.90 6.15 7.57
C ASP A 123 1.31 5.55 6.22
N ALA A 124 2.13 6.27 5.46
CA ALA A 124 2.83 5.74 4.30
C ALA A 124 3.94 4.76 4.75
N LEU A 125 3.84 3.50 4.36
CA LEU A 125 4.75 2.45 4.79
C LEU A 125 6.06 2.43 4.00
N ALA A 126 5.95 2.49 2.67
CA ALA A 126 7.10 2.45 1.77
C ALA A 126 6.77 3.06 0.41
N GLN A 127 7.80 3.51 -0.30
CA GLN A 127 7.70 3.89 -1.70
C GLN A 127 7.88 2.66 -2.59
N VAL A 128 6.96 2.46 -3.53
CA VAL A 128 7.02 1.34 -4.47
C VAL A 128 8.13 1.59 -5.49
N GLN A 129 9.13 0.71 -5.51
CA GLN A 129 10.17 0.69 -6.55
C GLN A 129 9.71 -0.23 -7.69
N TYR A 130 8.99 0.33 -8.66
CA TYR A 130 8.54 -0.41 -9.85
C TYR A 130 9.70 -0.83 -10.75
N PHE A 131 10.81 -0.09 -10.70
CA PHE A 131 11.97 -0.33 -11.54
C PHE A 131 13.01 -1.13 -10.76
N GLN A 132 13.32 -2.32 -11.26
CA GLN A 132 14.52 -3.03 -10.84
C GLN A 132 15.73 -2.35 -11.50
N PRO A 133 16.76 -1.94 -10.73
CA PRO A 133 18.01 -1.48 -11.31
C PRO A 133 18.56 -2.56 -12.25
N ARG A 134 19.03 -2.16 -13.45
CA ARG A 134 19.69 -3.10 -14.35
C ARG A 134 20.91 -3.68 -13.64
N GLU A 135 21.06 -5.00 -13.69
CA GLU A 135 22.30 -5.65 -13.29
C GLU A 135 23.45 -4.99 -14.05
N LYS A 136 24.35 -4.33 -13.33
CA LYS A 136 25.53 -3.72 -13.93
C LYS A 136 26.53 -4.83 -14.18
N PHE A 137 27.14 -4.84 -15.37
CA PHE A 137 28.27 -5.72 -15.63
C PHE A 137 29.37 -5.41 -14.61
N SER A 138 29.55 -6.31 -13.64
CA SER A 138 30.67 -6.28 -12.72
C SER A 138 31.80 -7.11 -13.31
N VAL A 139 33.01 -6.55 -13.37
CA VAL A 139 34.20 -7.28 -13.81
C VAL A 139 34.45 -8.50 -12.90
N ILE A 140 34.05 -8.40 -11.63
CA ILE A 140 34.12 -9.50 -10.67
C ILE A 140 33.14 -10.63 -11.04
N ASP A 141 31.95 -10.29 -11.54
CA ASP A 141 30.96 -11.29 -11.97
C ASP A 141 31.37 -11.98 -13.28
N LEU A 142 32.13 -11.27 -14.14
CA LEU A 142 32.76 -11.87 -15.31
C LEU A 142 33.85 -12.87 -14.92
N ILE A 143 34.71 -12.54 -13.95
CA ILE A 143 35.75 -13.47 -13.45
C ILE A 143 35.10 -14.66 -12.72
N LYS A 144 33.98 -14.46 -12.02
CA LYS A 144 33.21 -15.55 -11.39
C LYS A 144 32.41 -16.40 -12.38
N ASN A 145 32.29 -15.97 -13.63
CA ASN A 145 31.54 -16.70 -14.64
C ASN A 145 32.34 -17.95 -15.10
N PRO A 146 31.79 -19.17 -14.94
CA PRO A 146 32.49 -20.40 -15.31
C PRO A 146 32.82 -20.46 -16.80
N SER A 147 32.05 -19.79 -17.66
CA SER A 147 32.32 -19.74 -19.10
C SER A 147 33.57 -18.91 -19.43
N PHE A 148 33.81 -17.83 -18.69
CA PHE A 148 34.97 -16.97 -18.88
C PHE A 148 36.24 -17.59 -18.29
N LEU A 149 36.14 -18.22 -17.11
CA LEU A 149 37.24 -19.01 -16.54
C LEU A 149 37.60 -20.21 -17.42
N ALA A 150 36.60 -20.91 -17.97
CA ALA A 150 36.83 -22.02 -18.88
C ALA A 150 37.56 -21.60 -20.18
N LEU A 151 37.45 -20.32 -20.58
CA LEU A 151 38.23 -19.76 -21.69
C LEU A 151 39.67 -19.43 -21.26
N ILE A 152 39.85 -18.66 -20.18
CA ILE A 152 41.17 -18.10 -19.83
C ILE A 152 42.11 -19.14 -19.18
N VAL A 153 41.59 -19.97 -18.27
CA VAL A 153 42.40 -20.92 -17.50
C VAL A 153 43.21 -21.87 -18.40
N PRO A 154 42.62 -22.55 -19.41
CA PRO A 154 43.41 -23.43 -20.27
C PRO A 154 44.40 -22.68 -21.16
N LEU A 155 44.06 -21.49 -21.68
CA LEU A 155 45.01 -20.66 -22.45
C LEU A 155 46.21 -20.26 -21.60
N PHE A 156 45.97 -19.86 -20.36
CA PHE A 156 47.03 -19.55 -19.40
C PHE A 156 47.89 -20.78 -19.09
N MET A 157 47.27 -21.96 -18.94
CA MET A 157 47.98 -23.19 -18.65
C MET A 157 48.91 -23.61 -19.80
N VAL A 158 48.46 -23.50 -21.05
CA VAL A 158 49.31 -23.77 -22.23
C VAL A 158 50.50 -22.82 -22.31
N TRP A 159 50.37 -21.58 -21.82
CA TRP A 159 51.47 -20.62 -21.77
C TRP A 159 52.47 -20.88 -20.63
N VAL A 160 51.99 -21.35 -19.47
CA VAL A 160 52.84 -21.61 -18.29
C VAL A 160 53.56 -22.96 -18.36
N LEU A 161 52.94 -23.99 -18.95
CA LEU A 161 53.51 -25.33 -19.01
C LEU A 161 54.94 -25.39 -19.60
N PRO A 162 55.26 -24.72 -20.73
CA PRO A 162 56.62 -24.70 -21.29
C PRO A 162 57.67 -24.14 -20.32
N LYS A 163 57.30 -23.08 -19.58
CA LYS A 163 58.18 -22.40 -18.61
C LYS A 163 58.47 -23.29 -17.39
N LEU A 164 57.49 -24.06 -16.94
CA LEU A 164 57.69 -25.00 -15.84
C LEU A 164 58.59 -26.17 -16.26
N THR A 165 58.41 -26.70 -17.47
CA THR A 165 59.27 -27.77 -17.98
C THR A 165 60.72 -27.31 -18.18
N GLU A 166 60.94 -26.09 -18.69
CA GLU A 166 62.29 -25.50 -18.81
C GLU A 166 62.94 -25.28 -17.44
N SER A 167 62.19 -24.85 -16.44
CA SER A 167 62.71 -24.65 -15.07
C SER A 167 63.05 -25.95 -14.33
N MET A 168 62.37 -27.06 -14.68
CA MET A 168 62.58 -28.38 -14.09
C MET A 168 63.64 -29.22 -14.83
N LEU A 169 63.92 -28.90 -16.10
CA LEU A 169 64.92 -29.58 -16.95
C LEU A 169 66.22 -28.76 -17.12
N GLY A 170 66.25 -27.51 -16.64
CA GLY A 170 67.33 -26.54 -16.81
C GLY A 170 68.32 -26.44 -15.63
N THR A 171 68.35 -27.43 -14.74
CA THR A 171 69.44 -27.66 -13.77
C THR A 171 70.14 -28.97 -14.05
#